data_AF-A0A7J5MB44-F1
#
_entry.id   AF-A0A7J5MB44-F1
#
_cell.length_a   1.000
_cell.length_b   1.000
_cell.length_c   1.000
_cell.angle_alpha   90.00
_cell.angle_beta   90.00
_cell.angle_gamma   90.00
#
_symmetry.space_group_name_H-M   'P 1'
#
loop_
_entity.id
_entity.type
_entity.pdbx_description
1 polymer ?
#
loop_
_entity_poly.entity_id
_entity_poly.type
_entity_poly.pdbx_seq_one_letter_code
_entity_poly.pdbx_strand_id
1 'polypeptide(L)'
;MKTLVETSLFDLFASYINGAGPAAGELPAAYDDFVDRLAALSPEGDLVGQLRRLNYTKIELTFMRQACDGMAAGCRHILYDVFIGKTLALLDAEAEMLKEMLRHGGMSAGFKAETVHGNGKRTSVTLTWNGTDSDLIELVAALMAAGAVGTTEGRELKIVDVIRVFEEVFHLKINALYTKRGKVFDRCTDTTPFIDSLRRSYNRMLDARLA
;
A
#
# COMPACT_ATOMS: atom_id res chain seq x y z
N MET A 1 7.01 -9.92 19.47
CA MET A 1 5.57 -9.71 19.18
C MET A 1 4.81 -8.98 20.30
N LYS A 2 5.26 -8.97 21.57
CA LYS A 2 4.50 -8.44 22.72
C LYS A 2 4.69 -6.94 23.06
N THR A 3 5.49 -6.21 22.31
CA THR A 3 6.03 -4.91 22.72
C THR A 3 5.02 -3.75 22.84
N LEU A 4 3.75 -3.91 22.43
CA LEU A 4 2.69 -2.91 22.67
C LEU A 4 1.81 -3.24 23.88
N VAL A 5 1.70 -4.52 24.26
CA VAL A 5 0.92 -4.95 25.43
C VAL A 5 1.72 -4.87 26.73
N GLU A 6 3.03 -4.67 26.63
CA GLU A 6 3.97 -4.47 27.74
C GLU A 6 4.16 -2.96 28.06
N THR A 7 3.13 -2.14 27.79
CA THR A 7 3.17 -0.69 28.04
C THR A 7 2.49 -0.35 29.36
N SER A 8 2.90 0.77 29.98
CA SER A 8 2.30 1.26 31.22
C SER A 8 0.78 1.45 31.11
N LEU A 9 0.28 1.75 29.91
CA LEU A 9 -1.14 1.85 29.64
C LEU A 9 -1.88 0.52 29.87
N PHE A 10 -1.31 -0.59 29.39
CA PHE A 10 -1.87 -1.93 29.59
C PHE A 10 -1.75 -2.38 31.05
N ASP A 11 -0.66 -2.01 31.74
CA ASP A 11 -0.52 -2.27 33.17
C ASP A 11 -1.59 -1.53 34.00
N LEU A 12 -1.88 -0.27 33.66
CA LEU A 12 -2.95 0.50 34.29
C LEU A 12 -4.33 -0.13 34.05
N PHE A 13 -4.61 -0.59 32.83
CA PHE A 13 -5.85 -1.30 32.52
C PHE A 13 -5.97 -2.61 33.29
N ALA A 14 -4.92 -3.43 33.30
CA ALA A 14 -4.91 -4.70 34.02
C ALA A 14 -5.08 -4.50 35.53
N SER A 15 -4.37 -3.53 36.12
CA SER A 15 -4.48 -3.17 37.54
C SER A 15 -5.90 -2.76 37.90
N TYR A 16 -6.51 -1.90 37.08
CA TYR A 16 -7.89 -1.46 37.24
C TYR A 16 -8.89 -2.62 37.15
N ILE A 17 -8.72 -3.52 36.18
CA ILE A 17 -9.59 -4.70 36.00
C ILE A 17 -9.51 -5.64 37.20
N ASN A 18 -8.32 -5.77 37.80
CA ASN A 18 -8.07 -6.61 38.97
C ASN A 18 -8.54 -5.96 40.30
N GLY A 19 -9.21 -4.80 40.24
CA GLY A 19 -9.80 -4.17 41.42
C GLY A 19 -8.84 -3.30 42.23
N ALA A 20 -7.66 -2.96 41.69
CA ALA A 20 -6.86 -1.90 42.27
C ALA A 20 -7.59 -0.55 42.13
N GLY A 21 -7.35 0.37 43.06
CA GLY A 21 -7.94 1.72 42.99
C GLY A 21 -7.59 2.44 41.68
N PRO A 22 -8.48 3.29 41.15
CA PRO A 22 -8.28 3.92 39.85
C PRO A 22 -7.10 4.92 39.90
N ALA A 23 -6.02 4.61 39.19
CA ALA A 23 -4.89 5.50 38.95
C ALA A 23 -5.16 6.42 37.73
N ALA A 24 -6.35 7.03 37.69
CA ALA A 24 -6.84 7.70 36.49
C ALA A 24 -6.02 8.93 36.07
N GLY A 25 -5.27 9.53 37.00
CA GLY A 25 -4.36 10.65 36.72
C GLY A 25 -3.15 10.27 35.84
N GLU A 26 -2.80 8.98 35.79
CA GLU A 26 -1.65 8.48 35.02
C GLU A 26 -2.04 8.08 33.59
N LEU A 27 -3.34 7.91 33.32
CA LEU A 27 -3.86 7.47 32.02
C LEU A 27 -3.45 8.37 30.83
N PRO A 28 -3.50 9.71 30.91
CA PRO A 28 -3.10 10.55 29.78
C PRO A 28 -1.64 10.36 29.38
N ALA A 29 -0.73 10.37 30.37
CA ALA A 29 0.70 10.21 30.11
C ALA A 29 1.03 8.81 29.57
N ALA A 30 0.40 7.77 30.11
CA ALA A 30 0.56 6.41 29.63
C ALA A 30 0.00 6.22 28.20
N TYR A 31 -1.09 6.92 27.87
CA TYR A 31 -1.65 6.92 26.52
C TYR A 31 -0.73 7.62 25.51
N ASP A 32 -0.19 8.77 25.86
CA ASP A 32 0.72 9.50 24.98
C ASP A 32 2.01 8.68 24.70
N ASP A 33 2.60 8.03 25.71
CA ASP A 33 3.74 7.11 25.52
C ASP A 33 3.38 5.91 24.61
N PHE A 34 2.15 5.38 24.74
CA PHE A 34 1.67 4.33 23.83
C PHE A 34 1.57 4.83 22.37
N VAL A 35 1.05 6.04 22.16
CA VAL A 35 0.95 6.68 20.84
C VAL A 35 2.34 6.86 20.23
N ASP A 36 3.30 7.36 21.01
CA ASP A 36 4.68 7.56 20.55
C ASP A 36 5.34 6.23 20.16
N ARG A 37 5.13 5.17 20.95
CA ARG A 37 5.63 3.81 20.61
C ARG A 37 4.97 3.24 19.37
N LEU A 38 3.69 3.53 19.15
CA LEU A 38 2.97 3.13 17.96
C LEU A 38 3.53 3.87 16.73
N ALA A 39 3.73 5.18 16.83
CA ALA A 39 4.31 6.00 15.77
C ALA A 39 5.77 5.63 15.45
N ALA A 40 6.54 5.15 16.45
CA ALA A 40 7.89 4.64 16.26
C ALA A 40 7.96 3.29 15.51
N LEU A 41 6.82 2.64 15.24
CA LEU A 41 6.79 1.46 14.37
C LEU A 41 7.08 1.91 12.93
N SER A 42 8.29 1.63 12.46
CA SER A 42 8.72 2.04 11.12
C SER A 42 7.85 1.40 10.02
N PRO A 43 7.23 2.18 9.12
CA PRO A 43 6.44 1.64 8.01
C PRO A 43 7.28 0.96 6.91
N GLU A 44 8.61 1.08 6.94
CA GLU A 44 9.51 0.55 5.91
C GLU A 44 9.89 -0.94 6.08
N GLY A 45 9.27 -1.64 7.05
CA GLY A 45 9.59 -3.03 7.41
C GLY A 45 8.54 -4.09 7.06
N ASP A 46 8.50 -5.16 7.85
CA ASP A 46 7.55 -6.27 7.76
C ASP A 46 6.09 -5.83 8.08
N LEU A 47 5.39 -5.31 7.08
CA LEU A 47 4.00 -4.86 7.17
C LEU A 47 3.07 -5.96 7.68
N VAL A 48 3.31 -7.22 7.30
CA VAL A 48 2.49 -8.37 7.75
C VAL A 48 2.74 -8.64 9.23
N GLY A 49 3.99 -8.59 9.69
CA GLY A 49 4.35 -8.70 11.10
C GLY A 49 3.78 -7.56 11.94
N GLN A 50 3.76 -6.33 11.40
CA GLN A 50 3.13 -5.19 12.06
C GLN A 50 1.62 -5.37 12.19
N LEU A 51 0.96 -5.77 11.10
CA LEU A 51 -0.48 -6.03 11.14
C LEU A 51 -0.83 -7.16 12.13
N ARG A 52 -0.01 -8.22 12.21
CA ARG A 52 -0.15 -9.26 13.23
C ARG A 52 0.01 -8.70 14.64
N ARG A 53 0.97 -7.81 14.86
CA ARG A 53 1.21 -7.17 16.16
C ARG A 53 0.03 -6.27 16.57
N LEU A 54 -0.46 -5.42 15.66
CA LEU A 54 -1.64 -4.58 15.92
C LEU A 54 -2.88 -5.41 16.24
N ASN A 55 -3.14 -6.45 15.45
CA ASN A 55 -4.26 -7.35 15.67
C ASN A 55 -4.15 -8.08 17.02
N TYR A 56 -2.95 -8.53 17.40
CA TYR A 56 -2.72 -9.14 18.70
C TYR A 56 -3.02 -8.16 19.84
N THR A 57 -2.47 -6.94 19.80
CA THR A 57 -2.74 -5.90 20.80
C THR A 57 -4.22 -5.55 20.88
N LYS A 58 -4.92 -5.47 19.74
CA LYS A 58 -6.36 -5.25 19.69
C LYS A 58 -7.13 -6.38 20.39
N ILE A 59 -6.79 -7.64 20.12
CA ILE A 59 -7.43 -8.80 20.75
C ILE A 59 -7.31 -8.71 22.28
N GLU A 60 -6.10 -8.52 22.80
CA GLU A 60 -5.86 -8.37 24.25
C GLU A 60 -6.69 -7.22 24.84
N LEU A 61 -6.70 -6.06 24.17
CA LEU A 61 -7.46 -4.90 24.63
C LEU A 61 -8.99 -5.12 24.56
N THR A 62 -9.50 -5.88 23.59
CA THR A 62 -10.93 -6.22 23.54
C THR A 62 -11.35 -7.13 24.69
N PHE A 63 -10.48 -8.07 25.13
CA PHE A 63 -10.73 -8.86 26.34
C PHE A 63 -10.75 -7.98 27.59
N MET A 64 -9.80 -7.04 27.71
CA MET A 64 -9.79 -6.08 28.82
C MET A 64 -11.06 -5.23 28.85
N ARG A 65 -11.53 -4.77 27.69
CA ARG A 65 -12.78 -4.01 27.58
C ARG A 65 -13.98 -4.83 28.06
N GLN A 66 -14.09 -6.09 27.65
CA GLN A 66 -15.17 -6.97 28.08
C GLN A 66 -15.15 -7.20 29.61
N ALA A 67 -13.97 -7.32 30.20
CA ALA A 67 -13.83 -7.42 31.65
C ALA A 67 -14.30 -6.14 32.36
N CYS A 68 -13.97 -4.95 31.84
CA CYS A 68 -14.49 -3.68 32.34
C CYS A 68 -16.02 -3.55 32.15
N ASP A 69 -16.56 -3.99 31.01
CA ASP A 69 -18.00 -3.96 30.73
C ASP A 69 -18.81 -4.84 31.70
N GLY A 70 -18.21 -5.92 32.21
CA GLY A 70 -18.82 -6.79 33.22
C GLY A 70 -18.82 -6.24 34.65
N MET A 71 -18.17 -5.10 34.91
CA MET A 71 -18.13 -4.49 36.24
C MET A 71 -19.46 -3.84 36.62
N ALA A 72 -19.81 -3.88 37.90
CA ALA A 72 -20.97 -3.15 38.43
C ALA A 72 -20.84 -1.65 38.16
N ALA A 73 -21.93 -0.98 37.77
CA ALA A 73 -21.91 0.41 37.32
C ALA A 73 -21.28 1.41 38.32
N GLY A 74 -21.34 1.13 39.62
CA GLY A 74 -20.72 1.96 40.68
C GLY A 74 -19.20 1.78 40.84
N CYS A 75 -18.62 0.71 40.28
CA CYS A 75 -17.18 0.44 40.30
C CYS A 75 -16.49 0.88 39.00
N ARG A 76 -17.27 1.33 38.02
CA ARG A 76 -16.80 1.68 36.68
C ARG A 76 -16.31 3.13 36.64
N HIS A 77 -15.07 3.33 36.24
CA HIS A 77 -14.45 4.65 36.15
C HIS A 77 -14.41 5.11 34.70
N ILE A 78 -15.20 6.15 34.37
CA ILE A 78 -15.44 6.61 33.01
C ILE A 78 -14.16 6.88 32.19
N LEU A 79 -13.08 7.37 32.83
CA LEU A 79 -11.83 7.62 32.12
C LEU A 79 -11.21 6.34 31.54
N TYR A 80 -11.31 5.20 32.24
CA TYR A 80 -10.79 3.94 31.71
C TYR A 80 -11.55 3.52 30.46
N ASP A 81 -12.87 3.70 30.44
CA ASP A 81 -13.70 3.41 29.25
C ASP A 81 -13.29 4.29 28.06
N VAL A 82 -13.06 5.58 28.33
CA VAL A 82 -12.62 6.54 27.32
C VAL A 82 -11.25 6.12 26.74
N PHE A 83 -10.27 5.81 27.59
CA PHE A 83 -8.92 5.48 27.13
C PHE A 83 -8.84 4.11 26.44
N ILE A 84 -9.57 3.10 26.92
CA ILE A 84 -9.73 1.82 26.22
C ILE A 84 -10.37 2.04 24.84
N GLY A 85 -11.43 2.84 24.78
CA GLY A 85 -12.11 3.19 23.52
C GLY A 85 -11.20 3.91 22.53
N LYS A 86 -10.47 4.94 22.99
CA LYS A 86 -9.48 5.68 22.20
C LYS A 86 -8.39 4.77 21.64
N THR A 87 -7.86 3.88 22.47
CA THR A 87 -6.78 2.97 22.08
C THR A 87 -7.26 1.96 21.03
N LEU A 88 -8.47 1.41 21.19
CA LEU A 88 -9.09 0.55 20.17
C LEU A 88 -9.28 1.28 18.84
N ALA A 89 -9.83 2.50 18.86
CA ALA A 89 -10.05 3.29 17.66
C ALA A 89 -8.74 3.63 16.93
N LEU A 90 -7.69 3.94 17.70
CA LEU A 90 -6.34 4.20 17.16
C LEU A 90 -5.76 2.95 16.49
N LEU A 91 -5.83 1.79 17.14
CA LEU A 91 -5.36 0.52 16.57
C LEU A 91 -6.12 0.16 15.28
N ASP A 92 -7.42 0.46 15.22
CA ASP A 92 -8.24 0.25 14.01
C ASP A 92 -7.83 1.18 12.87
N ALA A 93 -7.61 2.46 13.15
CA ALA A 93 -7.11 3.41 12.16
C ALA A 93 -5.75 2.97 11.61
N GLU A 94 -4.83 2.58 12.48
CA GLU A 94 -3.49 2.11 12.09
C GLU A 94 -3.56 0.82 11.25
N ALA A 95 -4.38 -0.14 11.65
CA ALA A 95 -4.57 -1.38 10.92
C ALA A 95 -5.20 -1.15 9.53
N GLU A 96 -6.16 -0.23 9.40
CA GLU A 96 -6.72 0.13 8.10
C GLU A 96 -5.70 0.84 7.21
N MET A 97 -4.90 1.77 7.75
CA MET A 97 -3.81 2.40 7.00
C MET A 97 -2.81 1.35 6.49
N LEU A 98 -2.39 0.40 7.32
CA LEU A 98 -1.48 -0.68 6.89
C LEU A 98 -2.12 -1.65 5.88
N LYS A 99 -3.40 -1.99 6.03
CA LYS A 99 -4.12 -2.82 5.03
C LYS A 99 -4.20 -2.10 3.69
N GLU A 100 -4.40 -0.79 3.70
CA GLU A 100 -4.42 0.02 2.48
C GLU A 100 -3.03 0.10 1.84
N MET A 101 -1.99 0.28 2.66
CA MET A 101 -0.61 0.15 2.21
C MET A 101 -0.30 -1.24 1.65
N LEU A 102 -0.89 -2.33 2.15
CA LEU A 102 -0.71 -3.67 1.57
C LEU A 102 -1.48 -3.85 0.25
N ARG A 103 -2.68 -3.27 0.14
CA ARG A 103 -3.49 -3.30 -1.09
C ARG A 103 -2.82 -2.55 -2.24
N HIS A 104 -2.13 -1.46 -1.93
CA HIS A 104 -1.40 -0.62 -2.90
C HIS A 104 0.12 -0.87 -2.93
N GLY A 105 0.65 -1.59 -1.94
CA GLY A 105 2.08 -1.86 -1.74
C GLY A 105 2.70 -2.81 -2.75
N GLY A 106 1.89 -3.43 -3.60
CA GLY A 106 2.37 -4.10 -4.80
C GLY A 106 2.98 -3.16 -5.83
N MET A 107 2.78 -1.83 -5.74
CA MET A 107 3.21 -0.92 -6.80
C MET A 107 3.96 0.36 -6.42
N SER A 108 3.87 0.83 -5.17
CA SER A 108 4.60 2.06 -4.79
C SER A 108 6.11 1.85 -4.61
N ALA A 109 6.56 0.63 -4.33
CA ALA A 109 8.00 0.34 -4.22
C ALA A 109 8.73 0.28 -5.58
N GLY A 110 8.00 0.04 -6.69
CA GLY A 110 8.59 -0.11 -8.04
C GLY A 110 8.82 1.20 -8.78
N PHE A 111 8.08 2.26 -8.44
CA PHE A 111 8.28 3.62 -8.97
C PHE A 111 8.93 4.53 -7.92
N LYS A 112 9.97 4.05 -7.23
CA LYS A 112 10.94 4.98 -6.62
C LYS A 112 11.76 5.58 -7.76
N ALA A 113 11.26 6.67 -8.34
CA ALA A 113 12.16 7.63 -8.97
C ALA A 113 13.26 7.92 -7.95
N GLU A 114 14.51 7.62 -8.32
CA GLU A 114 15.68 7.78 -7.45
C GLU A 114 15.56 9.09 -6.66
N THR A 115 15.46 8.97 -5.35
CA THR A 115 15.55 10.10 -4.42
C THR A 115 17.00 10.54 -4.35
N VAL A 116 17.51 11.12 -5.44
CA VAL A 116 18.63 12.04 -5.38
C VAL A 116 18.13 13.24 -4.59
N HIS A 117 18.64 13.37 -3.36
CA HIS A 117 18.45 14.54 -2.51
C HIS A 117 18.85 15.80 -3.28
N GLY A 118 17.86 16.54 -3.74
CA GLY A 118 18.00 17.81 -4.41
C GLY A 118 16.70 18.58 -4.28
N ASN A 119 16.75 19.62 -3.46
CA ASN A 119 15.66 20.55 -3.15
C ASN A 119 14.90 20.97 -4.42
N GLY A 120 13.68 20.44 -4.60
CA GLY A 120 12.81 20.75 -5.72
C GLY A 120 11.58 19.85 -5.65
N LYS A 121 10.43 20.42 -5.31
CA LYS A 121 9.13 19.75 -5.31
C LYS A 121 8.84 19.27 -6.75
N ARG A 122 9.25 18.06 -7.08
CA ARG A 122 8.88 17.40 -8.35
C ARG A 122 7.40 17.08 -8.24
N THR A 123 6.56 17.87 -8.92
CA THR A 123 5.21 17.46 -9.26
C THR A 123 5.32 16.14 -10.00
N SER A 124 4.79 15.06 -9.42
CA SER A 124 4.64 13.78 -10.11
C SER A 124 3.97 14.02 -11.45
N VAL A 125 4.67 13.75 -12.55
CA VAL A 125 4.11 13.91 -13.90
C VAL A 125 3.17 12.72 -14.12
N THR A 126 1.89 13.00 -14.31
CA THR A 126 0.89 11.99 -14.69
C THR A 126 1.03 11.71 -16.18
N LEU A 127 1.23 10.45 -16.54
CA LEU A 127 1.28 10.02 -17.94
C LEU A 127 -0.11 9.63 -18.43
N THR A 128 -0.36 9.84 -19.72
CA THR A 128 -1.59 9.42 -20.39
C THR A 128 -1.24 8.67 -21.66
N TRP A 129 -2.08 7.69 -22.02
CA TRP A 129 -1.94 6.94 -23.27
C TRP A 129 -2.85 7.54 -24.34
N ASN A 130 -2.26 8.01 -25.43
CA ASN A 130 -2.99 8.60 -26.56
C ASN A 130 -3.23 7.60 -27.71
N GLY A 131 -2.70 6.38 -27.60
CA GLY A 131 -2.93 5.31 -28.56
C GLY A 131 -4.20 4.51 -28.24
N THR A 132 -4.49 3.53 -29.08
CA THR A 132 -5.56 2.55 -28.82
C THR A 132 -5.07 1.43 -27.89
N ASP A 133 -6.01 0.65 -27.35
CA ASP A 133 -5.67 -0.58 -26.62
C ASP A 133 -4.86 -1.56 -27.47
N SER A 134 -5.13 -1.60 -28.79
CA SER A 134 -4.40 -2.48 -29.71
C SER A 134 -2.95 -2.03 -29.89
N ASP A 135 -2.72 -0.71 -29.94
CA ASP A 135 -1.39 -0.13 -30.02
C ASP A 135 -0.57 -0.45 -28.76
N LEU A 136 -1.21 -0.37 -27.58
CA LEU A 136 -0.56 -0.69 -26.31
C LEU A 136 -0.23 -2.19 -26.22
N ILE A 137 -1.14 -3.06 -26.65
CA ILE A 137 -0.92 -4.51 -26.70
C ILE A 137 0.22 -4.84 -27.67
N GLU A 138 0.26 -4.20 -28.83
CA GLU A 138 1.33 -4.36 -29.82
C GLU A 138 2.68 -3.92 -29.25
N LEU A 139 2.73 -2.77 -28.57
CA LEU A 139 3.94 -2.27 -27.90
C LEU A 139 4.45 -3.25 -26.84
N VAL A 140 3.56 -3.70 -25.95
CA VAL A 140 3.93 -4.64 -24.89
C VAL A 140 4.42 -5.95 -25.48
N ALA A 141 3.75 -6.48 -26.50
CA ALA A 141 4.17 -7.70 -27.17
C ALA A 141 5.57 -7.55 -27.79
N ALA A 142 5.85 -6.41 -28.43
CA ALA A 142 7.16 -6.12 -29.01
C ALA A 142 8.27 -6.02 -27.95
N LEU A 143 8.01 -5.33 -26.83
CA LEU A 143 8.94 -5.23 -25.71
C LEU A 143 9.29 -6.60 -25.13
N MET A 144 8.30 -7.46 -24.95
CA MET A 144 8.49 -8.83 -24.48
C MET A 144 9.25 -9.69 -25.49
N ALA A 145 8.87 -9.64 -26.77
CA ALA A 145 9.52 -10.40 -27.83
C ALA A 145 10.99 -10.02 -28.02
N ALA A 146 11.31 -8.73 -27.84
CA ALA A 146 12.68 -8.23 -27.88
C ALA A 146 13.50 -8.56 -26.61
N GLY A 147 12.87 -9.11 -25.56
CA GLY A 147 13.51 -9.30 -24.25
C GLY A 147 13.90 -7.98 -23.56
N ALA A 148 13.31 -6.86 -23.99
CA ALA A 148 13.60 -5.54 -23.44
C ALA A 148 13.01 -5.33 -22.04
N VAL A 149 12.05 -6.18 -21.66
CA VAL A 149 11.41 -6.21 -20.33
C VAL A 149 11.46 -7.63 -19.77
N GLY A 150 11.77 -7.75 -18.48
CA GLY A 150 11.90 -9.01 -17.77
C GLY A 150 11.54 -8.86 -16.29
N THR A 151 11.55 -9.97 -15.56
CA THR A 151 11.35 -9.95 -14.10
C THR A 151 12.71 -9.96 -13.40
N THR A 152 12.80 -9.28 -12.25
CA THR A 152 14.01 -9.25 -11.41
C THR A 152 14.39 -10.63 -10.87
N GLU A 153 13.39 -11.50 -10.68
CA GLU A 153 13.56 -12.85 -10.17
C GLU A 153 13.83 -13.89 -11.29
N GLY A 154 13.94 -13.46 -12.55
CA GLY A 154 14.19 -14.34 -13.69
C GLY A 154 13.04 -15.27 -14.05
N ARG A 155 11.84 -15.02 -13.51
CA ARG A 155 10.60 -15.74 -13.86
C ARG A 155 10.10 -15.34 -15.25
N GLU A 156 9.43 -16.28 -15.91
CA GLU A 156 8.75 -16.05 -17.18
C GLU A 156 7.71 -14.93 -17.04
N LEU A 157 7.83 -13.91 -17.88
CA LEU A 157 6.96 -12.74 -17.88
C LEU A 157 5.72 -13.01 -18.74
N LYS A 158 4.51 -12.81 -18.19
CA LYS A 158 3.27 -12.92 -18.98
C LYS A 158 2.81 -11.55 -19.45
N ILE A 159 2.21 -11.51 -20.64
CA ILE A 159 1.68 -10.27 -21.22
C ILE A 159 0.68 -9.56 -20.30
N VAL A 160 -0.12 -10.33 -19.55
CA VAL A 160 -1.12 -9.78 -18.61
C VAL A 160 -0.43 -9.02 -17.48
N ASP A 161 0.73 -9.48 -17.01
CA ASP A 161 1.47 -8.83 -15.93
C ASP A 161 2.01 -7.47 -16.40
N VAL A 162 2.56 -7.42 -17.60
CA VAL A 162 3.06 -6.17 -18.20
C VAL A 162 1.91 -5.20 -18.49
N ILE A 163 0.82 -5.68 -19.08
CA ILE A 163 -0.36 -4.84 -19.36
C ILE A 163 -0.89 -4.18 -18.08
N ARG A 164 -0.93 -4.91 -16.95
CA ARG A 164 -1.38 -4.33 -15.67
C ARG A 164 -0.51 -3.17 -15.21
N VAL A 165 0.81 -3.25 -15.39
CA VAL A 165 1.72 -2.14 -15.10
C VAL A 165 1.39 -0.93 -15.97
N PHE A 166 1.17 -1.15 -17.27
CA PHE A 166 0.82 -0.06 -18.19
C PHE A 166 -0.57 0.53 -17.94
N GLU A 167 -1.57 -0.29 -17.56
CA GLU A 167 -2.90 0.18 -17.15
C GLU A 167 -2.79 1.18 -15.98
N GLU A 168 -1.90 0.93 -15.04
CA GLU A 168 -1.70 1.82 -13.91
C GLU A 168 -0.90 3.07 -14.26
N VAL A 169 0.23 2.92 -14.97
CA VAL A 169 1.08 4.05 -15.41
C VAL A 169 0.30 5.07 -16.21
N PHE A 170 -0.65 4.61 -17.03
CA PHE A 170 -1.48 5.46 -17.88
C PHE A 170 -2.89 5.70 -17.36
N HIS A 171 -3.21 5.21 -16.15
CA HIS A 171 -4.53 5.34 -15.53
C HIS A 171 -5.69 4.93 -16.46
N LEU A 172 -5.54 3.79 -17.15
CA LEU A 172 -6.51 3.26 -18.12
C LEU A 172 -6.93 1.82 -17.78
N LYS A 173 -7.95 1.33 -18.47
CA LYS A 173 -8.39 -0.07 -18.36
C LYS A 173 -8.63 -0.70 -19.73
N ILE A 174 -7.94 -1.81 -20.00
CA ILE A 174 -8.10 -2.58 -21.23
C ILE A 174 -9.20 -3.62 -21.04
N ASN A 175 -10.38 -3.33 -21.57
CA ASN A 175 -11.48 -4.29 -21.59
C ASN A 175 -11.25 -5.40 -22.63
N ALA A 176 -11.66 -6.63 -22.31
CA ALA A 176 -11.57 -7.79 -23.20
C ALA A 176 -10.15 -8.03 -23.76
N LEU A 177 -9.14 -7.94 -22.89
CA LEU A 177 -7.72 -8.05 -23.25
C LEU A 177 -7.42 -9.26 -24.14
N TYR A 178 -7.91 -10.47 -23.79
CA TYR A 178 -7.64 -11.68 -24.57
C TYR A 178 -8.21 -11.62 -25.99
N THR A 179 -9.41 -11.06 -26.16
CA THR A 179 -10.03 -10.88 -27.48
C THR A 179 -9.27 -9.87 -28.32
N LYS A 180 -8.89 -8.73 -27.72
CA LYS A 180 -8.10 -7.69 -28.42
C LYS A 180 -6.71 -8.18 -28.76
N ARG A 181 -6.07 -8.91 -27.85
CA ARG A 181 -4.79 -9.58 -28.09
C ARG A 181 -4.88 -10.55 -29.27
N GLY A 182 -5.89 -11.42 -29.31
CA GLY A 182 -6.10 -12.31 -30.46
C GLY A 182 -6.14 -11.52 -31.77
N LYS A 183 -6.98 -10.48 -31.83
CA LYS A 183 -7.07 -9.60 -33.02
C LYS A 183 -5.75 -8.93 -33.41
N VAL A 184 -4.90 -8.55 -32.45
CA VAL A 184 -3.58 -7.96 -32.74
C VAL A 184 -2.63 -9.01 -33.31
N PHE A 185 -2.66 -10.23 -32.77
CA PHE A 185 -1.76 -11.32 -33.16
C PHE A 185 -2.21 -12.02 -34.45
N ASP A 186 -3.49 -11.99 -34.77
CA ASP A 186 -4.08 -12.63 -35.96
C ASP A 186 -4.06 -11.73 -37.21
N ARG A 187 -3.38 -10.58 -37.17
CA ARG A 187 -3.28 -9.68 -38.33
C ARG A 187 -2.47 -10.35 -39.45
N CYS A 188 -3.07 -10.46 -40.65
CA CYS A 188 -2.41 -11.02 -41.83
C CYS A 188 -1.74 -9.97 -42.74
N THR A 189 -2.06 -8.70 -42.54
CA THR A 189 -1.56 -7.53 -43.29
C THR A 189 -1.30 -6.40 -42.30
N ASP A 190 -0.25 -5.59 -42.51
CA ASP A 190 0.19 -4.57 -41.55
C ASP A 190 0.27 -5.16 -40.15
N THR A 191 1.24 -6.04 -39.93
CA THR A 191 1.34 -6.84 -38.70
C THR A 191 1.73 -5.97 -37.49
N THR A 192 2.49 -4.89 -37.73
CA THR A 192 3.05 -4.00 -36.69
C THR A 192 2.83 -2.49 -36.96
N PRO A 193 1.59 -2.04 -37.21
CA PRO A 193 1.30 -0.69 -37.65
C PRO A 193 1.70 0.37 -36.62
N PHE A 194 1.58 0.06 -35.32
CA PHE A 194 1.95 0.99 -34.27
C PHE A 194 3.47 1.10 -34.11
N ILE A 195 4.18 -0.03 -34.07
CA ILE A 195 5.65 -0.03 -34.01
C ILE A 195 6.25 0.67 -35.23
N ASP A 196 5.69 0.44 -36.42
CA ASP A 196 6.11 1.14 -37.64
C ASP A 196 5.88 2.65 -37.55
N SER A 197 4.76 3.06 -36.95
CA SER A 197 4.47 4.47 -36.69
C SER A 197 5.47 5.09 -35.71
N LEU A 198 5.83 4.38 -34.63
CA LEU A 198 6.85 4.82 -33.68
C LEU A 198 8.21 5.01 -34.35
N ARG A 199 8.66 4.02 -35.14
CA ARG A 199 9.92 4.11 -35.90
C ARG A 199 9.94 5.33 -36.82
N ARG A 200 8.86 5.55 -37.60
CA ARG A 200 8.75 6.72 -38.49
C ARG A 200 8.79 8.03 -37.71
N SER A 201 8.08 8.10 -36.58
CA SER A 201 8.03 9.30 -35.74
C SER A 201 9.40 9.62 -35.12
N TYR A 202 10.09 8.59 -34.63
CA TYR A 202 11.44 8.73 -34.07
C TYR A 202 12.45 9.22 -35.12
N ASN A 203 12.45 8.64 -36.32
CA ASN A 203 13.36 9.07 -37.39
C ASN A 203 13.10 10.53 -37.81
N ARG A 204 11.83 10.95 -37.95
CA ARG A 204 11.49 12.36 -38.23
C ARG A 204 12.02 13.32 -37.16
N MET A 205 11.92 12.93 -35.89
CA MET A 205 12.46 13.72 -34.78
C MET A 205 13.98 13.83 -34.88
N LEU A 206 14.69 12.77 -35.26
CA LEU A 206 16.13 12.81 -35.49
C LEU A 206 16.50 13.71 -36.67
N ASP A 207 15.81 13.57 -37.80
CA ASP A 207 16.04 14.41 -38.99
C ASP A 207 15.87 15.90 -38.66
N ALA A 208 14.81 16.25 -37.91
CA ALA A 208 14.55 17.61 -37.47
C ALA A 208 15.58 18.17 -36.48
N ARG A 209 16.30 17.30 -35.76
CA ARG A 209 17.38 17.71 -34.85
C ARG A 209 18.71 17.90 -35.57
N LEU A 210 18.91 17.22 -36.70
CA LEU A 210 20.14 17.27 -37.50
C LEU A 210 20.11 18.34 -38.59
N ALA A 211 18.93 18.91 -38.89
CA ALA A 211 18.73 20.07 -39.75
C ALA A 211 18.99 21.39 -39.02
#